data_AF-A0A517WD74-F1
#
_entry.id   AF-A0A517WD74-F1
#
_cell.length_a   1.000
_cell.length_b   1.000
_cell.length_c   1.000
_cell.angle_alpha   90.00
_cell.angle_beta   90.00
_cell.angle_gamma   90.00
#
_symmetry.space_group_name_H-M   'P 1'
#
loop_
_entity.id
_entity.type
_entity.pdbx_description
1 polymer ?
#
loop_
_entity_poly.entity_id
_entity_poly.type
_entity_poly.pdbx_seq_one_letter_code
_entity_poly.pdbx_strand_id
1 'polypeptide(L)'
;MGIDLLDLVFRLENRFGIKIPRQRTHDLLEQGNTADPPEGAWTDFRVSELVALVESLVAEQYPENEQDVFAGVRMEIVACLQVEEQDVTPEAWLIRDLGME
;
A
#
# COMPACT_ATOMS: atom_id res chain seq x y z
N MET A 1 -12.12 -12.61 -7.32
CA MET A 1 -12.13 -11.30 -7.98
C MET A 1 -11.06 -10.54 -7.25
N GLY A 2 -9.81 -10.65 -7.73
CA GLY A 2 -8.68 -10.01 -7.08
C GLY A 2 -8.93 -8.50 -7.10
N ILE A 3 -8.62 -7.88 -5.98
CA ILE A 3 -8.91 -6.48 -5.76
C ILE A 3 -7.62 -5.72 -6.08
N ASP A 4 -7.71 -4.78 -7.02
CA ASP A 4 -6.55 -4.09 -7.60
C ASP A 4 -5.90 -3.10 -6.61
N LEU A 5 -4.62 -2.77 -6.84
CA LEU A 5 -3.91 -1.67 -6.16
C LEU A 5 -4.74 -0.37 -6.09
N LEU A 6 -5.49 -0.08 -7.15
CA LEU A 6 -6.32 1.12 -7.23
C LEU A 6 -7.41 1.16 -6.14
N ASP A 7 -8.04 0.03 -5.87
CA ASP A 7 -9.07 -0.08 -4.83
C ASP A 7 -8.46 0.07 -3.43
N LEU A 8 -7.27 -0.50 -3.20
CA LEU A 8 -6.54 -0.28 -1.96
C LEU A 8 -6.20 1.20 -1.77
N VAL A 9 -5.71 1.87 -2.81
CA VAL A 9 -5.40 3.32 -2.77
C VAL A 9 -6.65 4.12 -2.39
N PHE A 10 -7.80 3.86 -3.02
CA PHE A 10 -9.04 4.57 -2.68
C PHE A 10 -9.51 4.32 -1.24
N ARG A 11 -9.34 3.10 -0.73
CA ARG A 11 -9.64 2.78 0.67
C ARG A 11 -8.74 3.52 1.64
N LEU A 12 -7.45 3.60 1.34
CA LEU A 12 -6.48 4.35 2.14
C LEU A 12 -6.79 5.85 2.14
N GLU A 13 -7.12 6.43 0.97
CA GLU A 13 -7.60 7.82 0.88
C GLU A 13 -8.80 8.06 1.81
N ASN A 14 -9.80 7.17 1.77
CA ASN A 14 -11.00 7.30 2.59
C ASN A 14 -10.72 7.10 4.09
N ARG A 15 -9.86 6.14 4.46
CA ARG A 15 -9.52 5.84 5.87
C ARG A 15 -8.77 7.00 6.54
N PHE A 16 -7.76 7.52 5.87
CA PHE A 16 -6.88 8.56 6.43
C PHE A 16 -7.34 9.98 6.09
N GLY A 17 -8.41 10.11 5.29
CA GLY A 17 -8.90 11.40 4.81
C GLY A 17 -7.95 12.11 3.84
N ILE A 18 -6.92 11.41 3.33
CA ILE A 18 -5.90 11.97 2.46
C ILE A 18 -6.28 11.90 0.98
N LYS A 19 -5.56 12.65 0.16
CA LYS A 19 -5.49 12.42 -1.28
C LYS A 19 -4.13 11.86 -1.68
N ILE A 20 -4.16 10.78 -2.46
CA ILE A 20 -3.00 10.12 -3.04
C ILE A 20 -2.97 10.52 -4.52
N PRO A 21 -2.19 11.55 -4.89
CA PRO A 21 -2.12 11.98 -6.28
C PRO A 21 -1.46 10.89 -7.14
N ARG A 22 -1.88 10.79 -8.40
CA ARG A 22 -1.38 9.80 -9.36
C ARG A 22 0.14 9.78 -9.50
N GLN A 23 0.79 10.95 -9.40
CA GLN A 23 2.25 11.04 -9.43
C GLN A 23 2.89 10.23 -8.30
N ARG A 24 2.34 10.32 -7.08
CA ARG A 24 2.89 9.63 -5.91
C ARG A 24 2.73 8.11 -5.99
N THR A 25 1.64 7.64 -6.60
CA THR A 25 1.48 6.22 -6.94
C THR A 25 2.48 5.79 -8.01
N HIS A 26 2.76 6.64 -9.01
CA HIS A 26 3.77 6.35 -10.02
C HIS A 26 5.17 6.26 -9.41
N ASP A 27 5.52 7.22 -8.54
CA ASP A 27 6.80 7.23 -7.83
C ASP A 27 6.98 5.94 -7.01
N LEU A 28 5.92 5.44 -6.34
CA LEU A 28 5.95 4.16 -5.62
C LEU A 28 6.25 2.99 -6.56
N LEU A 29 5.61 2.95 -7.73
CA LEU A 29 5.78 1.85 -8.69
C LEU A 29 7.15 1.87 -9.37
N GLU A 30 7.73 3.05 -9.59
CA GLU A 30 9.09 3.24 -10.10
C GLU A 30 10.16 2.89 -9.05
N GLN A 31 9.87 3.15 -7.76
CA GLN A 31 10.77 2.82 -6.65
C GLN A 31 10.74 1.33 -6.27
N GLY A 32 9.65 0.63 -6.60
CA GLY A 32 9.52 -0.81 -6.41
C GLY A 32 10.61 -1.62 -7.13
N ASN A 33 10.74 -2.89 -6.76
CA ASN A 33 11.74 -3.79 -7.32
C ASN A 33 11.40 -4.18 -8.77
N THR A 34 11.86 -3.37 -9.71
CA THR A 34 11.78 -3.65 -11.16
C THR A 34 12.84 -4.64 -11.64
N ALA A 35 13.84 -4.98 -10.82
CA ALA A 35 14.93 -5.86 -11.22
C ALA A 35 14.53 -7.35 -11.25
N ASP A 36 13.54 -7.75 -10.46
CA ASP A 36 13.02 -9.13 -10.38
C ASP A 36 11.53 -9.14 -10.02
N PRO A 37 10.64 -8.69 -10.93
CA PRO A 37 9.21 -8.71 -10.69
C PRO A 37 8.63 -10.14 -10.77
N PRO A 38 7.57 -10.45 -9.99
CA PRO A 38 6.89 -11.75 -10.06
C PRO A 38 6.20 -11.97 -11.41
N GLU A 39 5.92 -13.24 -11.74
CA GLU A 39 5.28 -13.61 -13.01
C GLU A 39 3.91 -12.93 -13.15
N GLY A 40 3.70 -12.21 -14.26
CA GLY A 40 2.48 -11.46 -14.52
C GLY A 40 2.49 -10.02 -14.01
N ALA A 41 3.51 -9.60 -13.26
CA ALA A 41 3.68 -8.23 -12.78
C ALA A 41 4.88 -7.53 -13.45
N TRP A 42 4.83 -6.20 -13.49
CA TRP A 42 5.90 -5.35 -14.05
C TRP A 42 6.78 -4.72 -12.97
N THR A 43 6.35 -4.75 -11.70
CA THR A 43 7.06 -4.29 -10.51
C THR A 43 6.49 -5.02 -9.30
N ASP A 44 7.15 -4.91 -8.14
CA ASP A 44 6.64 -5.35 -6.84
C ASP A 44 7.17 -4.41 -5.76
N PHE A 45 6.44 -4.26 -4.66
CA PHE A 45 6.80 -3.35 -3.58
C PHE A 45 6.32 -3.89 -2.23
N ARG A 46 7.01 -3.47 -1.18
CA ARG A 46 6.74 -3.93 0.18
C ARG A 46 5.62 -3.15 0.83
N VAL A 47 4.97 -3.78 1.81
CA VAL A 47 4.02 -3.10 2.71
C VAL A 47 4.67 -1.88 3.35
N SER A 48 5.95 -1.94 3.75
CA SER A 48 6.67 -0.79 4.32
C SER A 48 6.74 0.40 3.38
N GLU A 49 6.85 0.18 2.06
CA GLU A 49 6.95 1.26 1.07
C GLU A 49 5.60 1.94 0.87
N LEU A 50 4.51 1.14 0.84
CA LEU A 50 3.16 1.68 0.83
C LEU A 50 2.85 2.47 2.11
N VAL A 51 3.27 1.95 3.27
CA VAL A 51 3.09 2.63 4.57
C VAL A 51 3.83 3.96 4.59
N ALA A 52 5.10 3.97 4.18
CA ALA A 52 5.90 5.19 4.11
C ALA A 52 5.27 6.25 3.18
N LEU A 53 4.68 5.82 2.06
CA LEU A 53 3.94 6.72 1.17
C LEU A 53 2.76 7.37 1.89
N VAL A 54 1.94 6.57 2.57
CA VAL A 54 0.76 7.04 3.30
C VAL A 54 1.19 7.93 4.46
N GLU A 55 2.21 7.56 5.23
CA GLU A 55 2.76 8.35 6.33
C GLU A 55 3.22 9.74 5.85
N SER A 56 3.95 9.79 4.74
CA SER A 56 4.37 11.07 4.16
C SER A 56 3.17 11.93 3.76
N LEU A 57 2.15 11.35 3.13
CA LEU A 57 0.96 12.07 2.70
C LEU A 57 0.09 12.53 3.86
N VAL A 58 -0.01 11.73 4.92
CA VAL A 58 -0.69 12.10 6.16
C VAL A 58 0.05 13.24 6.83
N ALA A 59 1.38 13.18 6.96
CA ALA A 59 2.18 14.25 7.54
C ALA A 59 2.12 15.56 6.73
N GLU A 60 2.06 15.46 5.40
CA GLU A 60 1.95 16.61 4.48
C GLU A 60 0.57 17.28 4.53
N GLN A 61 -0.53 16.50 4.65
CA GLN A 61 -1.89 17.02 4.57
C GLN A 61 -2.53 17.27 5.95
N TYR A 62 -2.16 16.49 6.96
CA TYR A 62 -2.71 16.48 8.31
C TYR A 62 -1.59 16.25 9.35
N PRO A 63 -0.71 17.24 9.58
CA PRO A 63 0.46 17.09 10.47
C PRO A 63 0.08 16.83 11.94
N GLU A 64 -1.14 17.16 12.37
CA GLU A 64 -1.69 16.84 13.68
C GLU A 64 -2.27 15.41 13.80
N ASN A 65 -2.19 14.58 12.76
CA ASN A 65 -2.75 13.25 12.77
C ASN A 65 -1.85 12.28 13.57
N GLU A 66 -2.38 11.77 14.70
CA GLU A 66 -1.71 10.80 15.58
C GLU A 66 -2.14 9.34 15.30
N GLN A 67 -2.80 9.07 14.17
CA GLN A 67 -3.24 7.71 13.81
C GLN A 67 -2.06 6.79 13.51
N ASP A 68 -2.17 5.54 13.94
CA ASP A 68 -1.26 4.46 13.55
C ASP A 68 -1.48 4.10 12.08
N VAL A 69 -0.62 4.63 11.21
CA VAL A 69 -0.70 4.43 9.77
C VAL A 69 -0.48 2.97 9.40
N PHE A 70 0.48 2.28 10.05
CA PHE A 70 0.73 0.88 9.77
C PHE A 70 -0.48 0.01 10.10
N ALA A 71 -1.08 0.19 11.27
CA ALA A 71 -2.29 -0.54 11.65
C ALA A 71 -3.45 -0.27 10.68
N GLY A 72 -3.64 0.99 10.28
CA GLY A 72 -4.67 1.36 9.32
C GLY A 72 -4.46 0.75 7.93
N VAL A 73 -3.23 0.81 7.41
CA VAL A 73 -2.85 0.20 6.13
C VAL A 73 -3.02 -1.31 6.20
N ARG A 74 -2.55 -1.95 7.27
CA ARG A 74 -2.70 -3.39 7.49
C ARG A 74 -4.15 -3.84 7.45
N MET A 75 -5.03 -3.12 8.15
CA MET A 75 -6.47 -3.41 8.14
C MET A 75 -7.07 -3.35 6.72
N GLU A 76 -6.69 -2.34 5.93
CA GLU A 76 -7.19 -2.23 4.55
C GLU A 76 -6.62 -3.33 3.65
N ILE A 77 -5.35 -3.69 3.79
CA ILE A 77 -4.75 -4.80 3.04
C ILE A 77 -5.47 -6.12 3.35
N VAL A 78 -5.69 -6.44 4.63
CA VAL A 78 -6.43 -7.65 5.04
C VAL A 78 -7.85 -7.64 4.47
N ALA A 79 -8.54 -6.51 4.57
CA ALA A 79 -9.91 -6.38 4.05
C ALA A 79 -9.99 -6.46 2.52
N CYS A 80 -8.96 -5.98 1.83
CA CYS A 80 -8.89 -5.88 0.38
C CYS A 80 -8.41 -7.20 -0.26
N LEU A 81 -7.32 -7.76 0.23
CA LEU A 81 -6.72 -8.97 -0.33
C LEU A 81 -7.25 -10.26 0.31
N GLN A 82 -8.08 -10.16 1.35
CA GLN A 82 -8.64 -11.31 2.09
C GLN A 82 -7.56 -12.26 2.65
N VAL A 83 -6.39 -11.70 3.00
CA VAL A 83 -5.24 -12.38 3.60
C VAL A 83 -5.31 -12.38 5.13
N GLU A 84 -4.49 -13.19 5.81
CA GLU A 84 -4.45 -13.18 7.27
C GLU A 84 -3.68 -11.95 7.79
N GLU A 85 -4.10 -11.38 8.93
CA GLU A 85 -3.42 -10.19 9.50
C GLU A 85 -1.94 -10.43 9.77
N GLN A 86 -1.59 -11.64 10.20
CA GLN A 86 -0.22 -12.05 10.49
C GLN A 86 0.69 -12.08 9.26
N ASP A 87 0.13 -12.22 8.06
CA ASP A 87 0.88 -12.26 6.80
C ASP A 87 1.29 -10.84 6.36
N VAL A 88 0.53 -9.83 6.81
CA VAL A 88 0.77 -8.43 6.46
C VAL A 88 1.85 -7.84 7.37
N THR A 89 3.09 -8.15 7.04
CA THR A 89 4.30 -7.62 7.70
C THR A 89 4.92 -6.49 6.87
N PRO A 90 5.71 -5.58 7.48
CA PRO A 90 6.40 -4.52 6.72
C PRO A 90 7.29 -5.04 5.60
N GLU A 91 7.85 -6.24 5.76
CA GLU A 91 8.74 -6.88 4.78
C GLU A 91 7.99 -7.65 3.70
N ALA A 92 6.70 -7.93 3.90
CA ALA A 92 5.87 -8.65 2.94
C ALA A 92 5.71 -7.85 1.65
N TRP A 93 5.77 -8.55 0.54
CA TRP A 93 5.57 -8.00 -0.80
C TRP A 93 4.09 -8.06 -1.18
N LEU A 94 3.57 -6.96 -1.73
CA LEU A 94 2.13 -6.89 -2.03
C LEU A 94 1.72 -7.90 -3.10
N ILE A 95 2.55 -8.12 -4.12
CA ILE A 95 2.17 -9.00 -5.22
C ILE A 95 2.59 -10.45 -4.92
N ARG A 96 3.89 -10.71 -4.68
CA ARG A 96 4.35 -12.11 -4.51
C ARG A 96 3.90 -12.78 -3.21
N ASP A 97 3.77 -12.04 -2.11
CA ASP A 97 3.42 -12.64 -0.81
C ASP A 97 1.92 -12.50 -0.52
N LEU A 98 1.33 -11.34 -0.83
CA LEU A 98 -0.07 -11.04 -0.49
C LEU A 98 -1.05 -11.20 -1.67
N GLY A 99 -0.56 -11.47 -2.88
CA GLY A 99 -1.40 -11.78 -4.04
C GLY A 99 -2.20 -10.59 -4.60
N MET A 100 -1.67 -9.37 -4.48
CA MET A 100 -2.23 -8.18 -5.14
C MET A 100 -2.14 -8.32 -6.68
N GLU A 101 -3.23 -7.98 -7.37
CA GLU A 101 -3.31 -7.91 -8.84
C GLU A 101 -3.28 -6.45 -9.36
#